data_AF-A0A9P7BVN8-F1
#
_entry.id   AF-A0A9P7BVN8-F1
#
_cell.length_a   1.000
_cell.length_b   1.000
_cell.length_c   1.000
_cell.angle_alpha   90.00
_cell.angle_beta   90.00
_cell.angle_gamma   90.00
#
_symmetry.space_group_name_H-M   'P 1'
#
loop_
_entity.id
_entity.type
_entity.pdbx_description
1 polymer ?
#
loop_
_entity_poly.entity_id
_entity_poly.type
_entity_poly.pdbx_seq_one_letter_code
_entity_poly.pdbx_strand_id
1 'polypeptide(L)'
;MRDYLKEGFIFALLYFPFILFLLVQVQISTYDYSYAICSKLPFVCPGPELTLAVIKPDGMSHENQIMEIIVKNGFKVIQDKTLQLSEEEVAVWYADKHEAPYYRDLVNYLTRGPIRVIVLSRVYAISGLRKLIGPTKPQPNTIRGLYGTNVQENAIHASDSKAAARREISFFF
;
A
#
# COMPACT_ATOMS: atom_id res chain seq x y z
N MET A 1 50.47 21.39 27.45
CA MET A 1 49.20 20.62 27.46
C MET A 1 48.05 21.35 26.72
N ARG A 2 48.36 22.24 25.75
CA ARG A 2 47.36 23.02 24.99
C ARG A 2 47.42 22.77 23.48
N ASP A 3 48.43 22.06 23.00
CA ASP A 3 48.66 21.81 21.57
C ASP A 3 48.10 20.46 21.07
N TYR A 4 47.96 19.46 21.94
CA TYR A 4 47.39 18.15 21.57
C TYR A 4 45.88 18.18 21.29
N LEU A 5 45.16 19.18 21.80
CA LEU A 5 43.71 19.29 21.62
C LEU A 5 43.32 19.94 20.28
N LYS A 6 44.24 20.69 19.64
CA LYS A 6 43.99 21.31 18.32
C LYS A 6 44.22 20.32 17.18
N GLU A 7 45.25 19.50 17.29
CA GLU A 7 45.58 18.45 16.30
C GLU A 7 44.47 17.38 16.22
N GLY A 8 43.89 16.97 17.36
CA GLY A 8 42.79 16.00 17.39
C GLY A 8 41.46 16.51 16.82
N PHE A 9 41.19 17.82 16.92
CA PHE A 9 39.94 18.41 16.45
C PHE A 9 39.93 18.62 14.92
N ILE A 10 41.10 18.90 14.34
CA ILE A 10 41.27 19.03 12.88
C ILE A 10 41.18 17.65 12.20
N PHE A 11 41.72 16.60 12.84
CA PHE A 11 41.57 15.22 12.37
C PHE A 11 40.10 14.74 12.38
N ALA A 12 39.31 15.11 13.39
CA ALA A 12 37.90 14.76 13.43
C ALA A 12 37.13 15.43 12.27
N LEU A 13 37.35 16.72 11.98
CA LEU A 13 36.61 17.45 10.94
C LEU A 13 36.94 17.03 9.50
N LEU A 14 38.17 16.59 9.23
CA LEU A 14 38.57 16.13 7.89
C LEU A 14 38.07 14.72 7.55
N TYR A 15 37.93 13.84 8.55
CA TYR A 15 37.55 12.44 8.33
C TYR A 15 36.08 12.12 8.65
N PHE A 16 35.37 12.97 9.39
CA PHE A 16 33.94 12.79 9.65
C PHE A 16 33.06 12.76 8.38
N PRO A 17 33.24 13.65 7.37
CA PRO A 17 32.45 13.55 6.14
C PRO A 17 32.79 12.30 5.33
N PHE A 18 34.03 11.79 5.42
CA PHE A 18 34.46 10.55 4.76
C PHE A 18 33.85 9.31 5.42
N ILE A 19 33.80 9.28 6.76
CA ILE A 19 33.17 8.19 7.52
C ILE A 19 31.65 8.21 7.35
N LEU A 20 31.02 9.38 7.32
CA LEU A 20 29.59 9.51 7.05
C LEU A 20 29.24 9.10 5.61
N PHE A 21 30.10 9.44 4.63
CA PHE A 21 29.95 9.01 3.24
C PHE A 21 30.13 7.49 3.09
N LEU A 22 31.06 6.87 3.84
CA LEU A 22 31.23 5.42 3.88
C LEU A 22 30.00 4.73 4.47
N LEU A 23 29.41 5.27 5.55
CA LEU A 23 28.20 4.73 6.16
C LEU A 23 26.98 4.84 5.23
N VAL A 24 26.88 5.92 4.44
CA VAL A 24 25.83 6.09 3.43
C VAL A 24 26.01 5.12 2.25
N GLN A 25 27.24 4.85 1.81
CA GLN A 25 27.53 3.84 0.77
C GLN A 25 27.29 2.40 1.27
N VAL A 26 27.51 2.12 2.56
CA VAL A 26 27.26 0.81 3.17
C VAL A 26 25.75 0.52 3.30
N GLN A 27 24.90 1.53 3.56
CA GLN A 27 23.44 1.33 3.60
C GLN A 27 22.80 1.16 2.22
N ILE A 28 23.35 1.75 1.16
CA ILE A 28 22.83 1.56 -0.21
C ILE A 28 23.25 0.19 -0.76
N SER A 29 24.44 -0.28 -0.41
CA SER A 29 24.92 -1.62 -0.78
C SER A 29 24.08 -2.74 -0.15
N THR A 30 23.65 -2.65 1.10
CA THR A 30 22.94 -3.76 1.77
C THR A 30 21.56 -4.07 1.16
N TYR A 31 20.88 -3.09 0.56
CA TYR A 31 19.61 -3.32 -0.14
C TYR A 31 19.79 -4.10 -1.45
N ASP A 32 20.77 -3.72 -2.28
CA ASP A 32 21.08 -4.43 -3.52
C ASP A 32 21.80 -5.77 -3.26
N TYR A 33 22.64 -5.85 -2.22
CA TYR A 33 23.35 -7.06 -1.85
C TYR A 33 22.42 -8.13 -1.24
N SER A 34 21.38 -7.72 -0.50
CA SER A 34 20.32 -8.64 -0.03
C SER A 34 19.54 -9.26 -1.19
N TYR A 35 19.21 -8.48 -2.23
CA TYR A 35 18.57 -8.98 -3.45
C TYR A 35 19.50 -9.91 -4.26
N ALA A 36 20.77 -9.54 -4.41
CA ALA A 36 21.75 -10.34 -5.15
C ALA A 36 22.07 -11.68 -4.46
N ILE A 37 22.16 -11.71 -3.12
CA ILE A 37 22.34 -12.95 -2.35
C ILE A 37 21.08 -13.81 -2.40
N CYS A 38 19.89 -13.22 -2.34
CA CYS A 38 18.66 -14.00 -2.29
C CYS A 38 18.36 -14.78 -3.58
N SER A 39 18.86 -14.32 -4.74
CA SER A 39 18.73 -15.06 -6.00
C SER A 39 19.50 -16.39 -6.04
N LYS A 40 20.41 -16.64 -5.09
CA LYS A 40 21.34 -17.79 -5.09
C LYS A 40 21.09 -18.83 -3.98
N LEU A 41 20.05 -18.64 -3.15
CA LEU A 41 19.68 -19.58 -2.09
C LEU A 41 18.28 -20.15 -2.34
N PRO A 42 18.02 -21.43 -2.06
CA PRO A 42 16.71 -22.07 -2.25
C PRO A 42 15.61 -21.56 -1.30
N PHE A 43 15.93 -20.59 -0.42
CA PHE A 43 14.96 -19.82 0.35
C PHE A 43 14.46 -18.66 -0.51
N VAL A 44 13.41 -18.93 -1.28
CA VAL A 44 12.71 -17.97 -2.15
C VAL A 44 12.40 -16.67 -1.41
N CYS A 45 13.14 -15.58 -1.67
CA CYS A 45 12.62 -14.26 -1.34
C CYS A 45 11.35 -14.06 -2.16
N PRO A 46 10.20 -13.79 -1.53
CA PRO A 46 9.01 -13.49 -2.28
C PRO A 46 9.25 -12.21 -3.06
N GLY A 47 9.15 -12.31 -4.38
CA GLY A 47 9.10 -11.16 -5.25
C GLY A 47 7.91 -10.25 -4.90
N PRO A 48 7.91 -9.01 -5.43
CA PRO A 48 6.78 -8.11 -5.23
C PRO A 48 5.48 -8.74 -5.74
N GLU A 49 4.42 -8.62 -4.94
CA GLU A 49 3.07 -9.04 -5.30
C GLU A 49 2.27 -7.82 -5.76
N LEU A 50 1.32 -8.05 -6.66
CA LEU A 50 0.32 -7.05 -7.03
C LEU A 50 -0.95 -7.28 -6.23
N THR A 51 -1.58 -6.18 -5.81
CA THR A 51 -2.91 -6.16 -5.19
C THR A 51 -3.71 -5.00 -5.74
N LEU A 52 -5.03 -5.08 -5.64
CA LEU A 52 -5.90 -3.94 -5.91
C LEU A 52 -6.29 -3.27 -4.59
N ALA A 53 -6.30 -1.93 -4.61
CA ALA A 53 -7.00 -1.09 -3.65
C ALA A 53 -8.09 -0.30 -4.38
N VAL A 54 -9.26 -0.16 -3.78
CA VAL A 54 -10.31 0.73 -4.29
C VAL A 54 -10.76 1.66 -3.19
N ILE A 55 -10.50 2.96 -3.35
CA ILE A 55 -11.08 4.00 -2.50
C ILE A 55 -12.53 4.18 -2.95
N LYS A 56 -13.45 3.90 -2.03
CA LYS A 56 -14.90 3.90 -2.26
C LYS A 56 -15.47 5.33 -2.19
N PRO A 57 -16.73 5.57 -2.57
CA PRO A 57 -17.27 6.94 -2.67
C PRO A 57 -17.19 7.75 -1.36
N ASP A 58 -17.37 7.12 -0.20
CA ASP A 58 -17.20 7.73 1.13
C ASP A 58 -15.75 8.06 1.48
N GLY A 59 -14.78 7.30 0.94
CA GLY A 59 -13.35 7.53 1.14
C GLY A 59 -12.75 8.61 0.25
N MET A 60 -13.46 9.05 -0.80
CA MET A 60 -12.94 9.99 -1.80
C MET A 60 -12.58 11.35 -1.22
N SER A 61 -13.31 11.85 -0.21
CA SER A 61 -12.98 13.11 0.49
C SER A 61 -11.64 13.06 1.24
N HIS A 62 -11.11 11.85 1.48
CA HIS A 62 -9.87 11.59 2.19
C HIS A 62 -8.83 10.87 1.33
N GLU A 63 -9.00 10.86 0.00
CA GLU A 63 -8.16 10.05 -0.88
C GLU A 63 -6.66 10.35 -0.73
N ASN A 64 -6.29 11.62 -0.55
CA ASN A 64 -4.90 12.04 -0.44
C ASN A 64 -4.26 11.49 0.83
N GLN A 65 -4.98 11.53 1.96
CA GLN A 65 -4.52 11.00 3.24
C GLN A 65 -4.41 9.48 3.20
N ILE A 66 -5.39 8.80 2.59
CA ILE A 66 -5.37 7.35 2.39
C ILE A 66 -4.15 6.94 1.57
N MET A 67 -3.90 7.62 0.44
CA MET A 67 -2.76 7.36 -0.42
C MET A 67 -1.43 7.64 0.26
N GLU A 68 -1.35 8.72 1.04
CA GLU A 68 -0.15 9.03 1.83
C GLU A 68 0.17 7.91 2.83
N ILE A 69 -0.83 7.39 3.54
CA ILE A 69 -0.64 6.25 4.46
C ILE A 69 -0.15 5.01 3.70
N ILE A 70 -0.75 4.70 2.55
CA ILE A 70 -0.37 3.55 1.72
C ILE A 70 1.09 3.67 1.25
N VAL A 71 1.48 4.81 0.67
CA VAL A 71 2.83 5.04 0.15
C VAL A 71 3.87 5.06 1.28
N LYS A 72 3.57 5.70 2.43
CA LYS A 72 4.44 5.67 3.62
C LYS A 72 4.67 4.26 4.15
N ASN A 73 3.74 3.34 3.91
CA ASN A 73 3.87 1.93 4.26
C ASN A 73 4.61 1.10 3.18
N GLY A 74 5.29 1.74 2.24
CA GLY A 74 6.18 1.08 1.29
C GLY A 74 5.47 0.41 0.11
N PHE A 75 4.20 0.74 -0.14
CA PHE A 75 3.53 0.34 -1.36
C PHE A 75 3.92 1.26 -2.52
N LYS A 76 4.19 0.65 -3.68
CA LYS A 76 4.41 1.37 -4.93
C LYS A 76 3.11 1.40 -5.73
N VAL A 77 2.73 2.57 -6.23
CA VAL A 77 1.63 2.70 -7.19
C VAL A 77 2.14 2.28 -8.56
N ILE A 78 1.51 1.27 -9.16
CA ILE A 78 1.84 0.78 -10.50
C ILE A 78 0.96 1.47 -11.54
N GLN A 79 -0.32 1.58 -11.25
CA GLN A 79 -1.32 2.18 -12.11
C GLN A 79 -2.53 2.58 -11.26
N ASP A 80 -3.20 3.68 -11.60
CA ASP A 80 -4.45 4.07 -10.98
C ASP A 80 -5.36 4.81 -11.97
N LYS A 81 -6.67 4.82 -11.65
CA LYS A 81 -7.66 5.65 -12.34
C LYS A 81 -8.84 5.97 -11.43
N THR A 82 -9.49 7.09 -11.70
CA THR A 82 -10.78 7.45 -11.09
C THR A 82 -11.89 7.21 -12.10
N LEU A 83 -12.96 6.54 -11.67
CA LEU A 83 -14.12 6.22 -12.50
C LEU A 83 -15.39 6.21 -11.66
N GLN A 84 -16.55 6.27 -12.31
CA GLN A 84 -17.83 6.04 -11.67
C GLN A 84 -18.41 4.74 -12.22
N LEU A 85 -18.78 3.83 -11.31
CA LEU A 85 -19.31 2.52 -11.70
C LEU A 85 -20.77 2.64 -12.12
N SER A 86 -21.13 1.92 -13.17
CA SER A 86 -22.52 1.57 -13.52
C SER A 86 -23.05 0.44 -12.62
N GLU A 87 -24.36 0.27 -12.58
CA GLU A 87 -24.98 -0.83 -11.81
C GLU A 87 -24.52 -2.20 -12.34
N GLU A 88 -24.37 -2.34 -13.66
CA GLU A 88 -23.90 -3.55 -14.33
C GLU A 88 -22.45 -3.88 -13.93
N GLU A 89 -21.56 -2.89 -13.88
CA GLU A 89 -20.17 -3.09 -13.45
C GLU A 89 -20.09 -3.48 -11.98
N VAL A 90 -20.89 -2.86 -11.09
CA VAL A 90 -20.97 -3.29 -9.69
C VAL A 90 -21.46 -4.73 -9.60
N ALA A 91 -22.43 -5.11 -10.43
CA ALA A 91 -22.99 -6.44 -10.41
C ALA A 91 -21.99 -7.52 -10.83
N VAL A 92 -21.14 -7.24 -11.82
CA VAL A 92 -20.04 -8.12 -12.22
C VAL A 92 -18.97 -8.18 -11.13
N TRP A 93 -18.56 -7.04 -10.57
CA TRP A 93 -17.49 -6.98 -9.57
C TRP A 93 -17.88 -7.68 -8.25
N TYR A 94 -19.13 -7.53 -7.82
CA TYR A 94 -19.69 -8.13 -6.61
C TYR A 94 -20.62 -9.31 -6.89
N ALA A 95 -20.37 -10.08 -7.97
CA ALA A 95 -21.21 -11.22 -8.36
C ALA A 95 -21.42 -12.23 -7.22
N ASP A 96 -20.38 -12.51 -6.43
CA ASP A 96 -20.42 -13.42 -5.26
C ASP A 96 -21.33 -12.91 -4.10
N LYS A 97 -21.86 -11.69 -4.20
CA LYS A 97 -22.74 -11.05 -3.20
C LYS A 97 -24.17 -10.85 -3.69
N HIS A 98 -24.51 -11.32 -4.89
CA HIS A 98 -25.82 -11.08 -5.51
C HIS A 98 -27.00 -11.57 -4.66
N GLU A 99 -26.85 -12.68 -3.94
CA GLU A 99 -27.90 -13.25 -3.08
C GLU A 99 -27.98 -12.60 -1.69
N ALA A 100 -27.09 -11.66 -1.37
CA ALA A 100 -27.06 -11.05 -0.05
C ALA A 100 -28.24 -10.06 0.12
N PRO A 101 -28.90 -10.02 1.30
CA PRO A 101 -30.05 -9.13 1.53
C PRO A 101 -29.69 -7.64 1.43
N TYR A 102 -28.42 -7.28 1.54
CA TYR A 102 -27.89 -5.92 1.42
C TYR A 102 -27.34 -5.57 0.02
N TYR A 103 -27.46 -6.47 -0.96
CA TYR A 103 -26.84 -6.29 -2.27
C TYR A 103 -27.33 -5.03 -2.99
N ARG A 104 -28.64 -4.74 -2.92
CA ARG A 104 -29.21 -3.54 -3.56
C ARG A 104 -28.66 -2.25 -2.96
N ASP A 105 -28.51 -2.21 -1.64
CA ASP A 105 -27.90 -1.07 -0.95
C ASP A 105 -26.42 -0.92 -1.33
N LEU A 106 -25.70 -2.04 -1.48
CA LEU A 106 -24.31 -2.05 -1.94
C LEU A 106 -24.17 -1.46 -3.36
N VAL A 107 -25.06 -1.85 -4.28
CA VAL A 107 -25.09 -1.31 -5.65
C VAL A 107 -25.34 0.19 -5.62
N ASN A 108 -26.43 0.63 -4.98
CA ASN A 108 -26.76 2.06 -4.84
C ASN A 108 -25.60 2.86 -4.23
N TYR A 109 -24.93 2.30 -3.23
CA TYR A 109 -23.80 2.94 -2.57
C TYR A 109 -22.58 3.10 -3.50
N LEU A 110 -22.24 2.08 -4.28
CA LEU A 110 -21.05 2.13 -5.15
C LEU A 110 -21.27 2.96 -6.40
N THR A 111 -22.52 3.10 -6.87
CA THR A 111 -22.86 3.92 -8.04
C THR A 111 -23.12 5.39 -7.70
N ARG A 112 -23.29 5.75 -6.42
CA ARG A 112 -23.61 7.13 -5.98
C ARG A 112 -22.54 8.17 -6.27
N GLY A 113 -21.31 7.76 -6.58
CA GLY A 113 -20.20 8.67 -6.78
C GLY A 113 -18.96 8.00 -7.35
N PRO A 114 -17.90 8.77 -7.60
CA PRO A 114 -16.66 8.23 -8.14
C PRO A 114 -15.94 7.34 -7.13
N ILE A 115 -15.14 6.43 -7.67
CA ILE A 115 -14.17 5.61 -6.93
C ILE A 115 -12.79 5.81 -7.53
N ARG A 116 -11.75 5.55 -6.74
CA ARG A 116 -10.37 5.49 -7.24
C ARG A 116 -9.83 4.08 -7.12
N VAL A 117 -9.47 3.51 -8.25
CA VAL A 117 -8.95 2.14 -8.39
C VAL A 117 -7.44 2.21 -8.56
N ILE A 118 -6.70 1.50 -7.72
CA ILE A 118 -5.23 1.58 -7.64
C ILE A 118 -4.63 0.17 -7.63
N VAL A 119 -3.72 -0.09 -8.56
CA VAL A 119 -2.84 -1.26 -8.56
C VAL A 119 -1.60 -0.94 -7.73
N LEU A 120 -1.39 -1.70 -6.67
CA LEU A 120 -0.28 -1.53 -5.74
C LEU A 120 0.69 -2.71 -5.83
N SER A 121 1.98 -2.42 -5.66
CA SER A 121 3.05 -3.41 -5.62
C SER A 121 3.86 -3.31 -4.33
N ARG A 122 4.11 -4.46 -3.69
CA ARG A 122 4.96 -4.62 -2.51
C ARG A 122 5.24 -6.10 -2.27
N VAL A 123 6.35 -6.44 -1.62
CA VAL A 123 6.52 -7.79 -1.05
C VAL A 123 5.40 -8.02 -0.02
N TYR A 124 4.65 -9.11 -0.17
CA TYR A 124 3.43 -9.39 0.60
C TYR A 124 2.34 -8.30 0.50
N ALA A 125 2.13 -7.73 -0.70
CA ALA A 125 1.21 -6.62 -0.90
C ALA A 125 -0.21 -6.91 -0.40
N ILE A 126 -0.74 -8.11 -0.68
CA ILE A 126 -2.14 -8.46 -0.37
C ILE A 126 -2.35 -8.49 1.14
N SER A 127 -1.56 -9.29 1.87
CA SER A 127 -1.68 -9.40 3.32
C SER A 127 -1.29 -8.10 4.02
N GLY A 128 -0.26 -7.41 3.51
CA GLY A 128 0.17 -6.10 4.01
C GLY A 128 -0.93 -5.05 3.90
N LEU A 129 -1.63 -4.99 2.76
CA LEU A 129 -2.67 -4.00 2.53
C LEU A 129 -3.88 -4.32 3.39
N ARG A 130 -4.31 -5.58 3.46
CA ARG A 130 -5.42 -6.00 4.34
C ARG A 130 -5.15 -5.66 5.81
N LYS A 131 -3.92 -5.86 6.28
CA LYS A 131 -3.51 -5.48 7.63
C LYS A 131 -3.56 -3.97 7.82
N LEU A 132 -3.07 -3.20 6.85
CA LEU A 132 -3.04 -1.74 6.91
C LEU A 132 -4.45 -1.12 6.92
N ILE A 133 -5.34 -1.63 6.07
CA ILE A 133 -6.71 -1.08 5.99
C ILE A 133 -7.58 -1.53 7.15
N GLY A 134 -7.30 -2.67 7.77
CA GLY A 134 -8.08 -3.22 8.87
C GLY A 134 -9.26 -4.10 8.44
N PRO A 135 -9.98 -4.69 9.40
CA PRO A 135 -11.13 -5.56 9.14
C PRO A 135 -12.31 -4.79 8.52
N THR A 136 -13.28 -5.51 7.93
CA THR A 136 -14.45 -4.90 7.26
C THR A 136 -15.25 -4.01 8.20
N LYS A 137 -15.40 -4.42 9.47
CA LYS A 137 -15.90 -3.56 10.54
C LYS A 137 -14.76 -2.63 10.98
N PRO A 138 -14.92 -1.29 10.88
CA PRO A 138 -13.91 -0.33 11.29
C PRO A 138 -13.33 -0.59 12.69
N GLN A 139 -12.00 -0.49 12.82
CA GLN A 139 -11.28 -0.60 14.10
C GLN A 139 -10.24 0.52 14.23
N PRO A 140 -10.00 1.04 15.45
CA PRO A 140 -9.02 2.11 15.68
C PRO A 140 -7.65 1.81 15.05
N ASN A 141 -6.96 2.87 14.62
CA ASN A 141 -5.61 2.81 14.04
C ASN A 141 -5.48 2.05 12.70
N THR A 142 -6.59 1.85 11.99
CA THR A 142 -6.61 1.29 10.63
C THR A 142 -7.22 2.31 9.67
N ILE A 143 -6.97 2.22 8.36
CA ILE A 143 -7.56 3.16 7.38
C ILE A 143 -9.10 3.13 7.47
N ARG A 144 -9.70 1.94 7.61
CA ARG A 144 -11.15 1.79 7.80
C ARG A 144 -11.64 2.40 9.10
N GLY A 145 -10.85 2.37 10.17
CA GLY A 145 -11.16 3.02 11.44
C GLY A 145 -11.10 4.55 11.39
N LEU A 146 -10.21 5.10 10.57
CA LEU A 146 -10.01 6.54 10.44
C LEU A 146 -11.05 7.19 9.52
N TYR A 147 -11.43 6.50 8.45
CA TYR A 147 -12.24 7.10 7.36
C TYR A 147 -13.54 6.35 7.06
N GLY A 148 -13.74 5.16 7.63
CA GLY A 148 -14.98 4.39 7.49
C GLY A 148 -15.99 4.72 8.57
N THR A 149 -17.28 4.68 8.23
CA THR A 149 -18.39 4.93 9.16
C THR A 149 -19.06 3.63 9.62
N ASN A 150 -19.16 2.63 8.75
CA ASN A 150 -19.81 1.34 9.05
C ASN A 150 -19.23 0.20 8.20
N VAL A 151 -19.91 -0.96 8.15
CA VAL A 151 -19.42 -2.17 7.45
C VAL A 151 -19.45 -2.01 5.92
N GLN A 152 -20.43 -1.26 5.39
CA GLN A 152 -20.61 -1.00 3.97
C GLN A 152 -19.77 0.20 3.53
N GLU A 153 -19.93 1.32 4.25
CA GLU A 153 -19.18 2.57 4.09
C GLU A 153 -17.92 2.52 4.95
N ASN A 154 -16.93 1.77 4.48
CA ASN A 154 -15.64 1.59 5.14
C ASN A 154 -14.46 2.21 4.38
N ALA A 155 -14.71 3.20 3.52
CA ALA A 155 -13.74 3.99 2.75
C ALA A 155 -12.86 3.25 1.73
N ILE A 156 -12.43 2.01 1.98
CA ILE A 156 -11.46 1.31 1.13
C ILE A 156 -11.70 -0.22 1.06
N HIS A 157 -11.59 -0.75 -0.16
CA HIS A 157 -11.53 -2.17 -0.47
C HIS A 157 -10.08 -2.61 -0.77
N ALA A 158 -9.77 -3.86 -0.46
CA ALA A 158 -8.53 -4.52 -0.89
C ALA A 158 -8.80 -5.98 -1.24
N SER A 159 -8.12 -6.47 -2.27
CA SER A 159 -8.17 -7.87 -2.68
C SER A 159 -7.84 -8.81 -1.51
N ASP A 160 -8.48 -9.98 -1.46
CA ASP A 160 -8.32 -10.94 -0.37
C ASP A 160 -7.27 -12.03 -0.63
N SER A 161 -6.91 -12.23 -1.89
CA SER A 161 -6.10 -13.34 -2.36
C SER A 161 -5.42 -12.99 -3.69
N LYS A 162 -4.39 -13.73 -4.08
CA LYS A 162 -3.71 -13.55 -5.38
C LYS A 162 -4.66 -13.76 -6.56
N ALA A 163 -5.58 -14.70 -6.41
CA ALA A 163 -6.59 -14.98 -7.43
C ALA A 163 -7.58 -13.82 -7.56
N ALA A 164 -8.08 -13.28 -6.44
CA ALA A 164 -8.94 -12.10 -6.44
C ALA A 164 -8.22 -10.89 -7.02
N ALA A 165 -6.99 -10.59 -6.58
CA ALA A 165 -6.20 -9.48 -7.10
C ALA A 165 -6.05 -9.54 -8.62
N ARG A 166 -5.72 -10.71 -9.20
CA ARG A 166 -5.63 -10.88 -10.66
C ARG A 166 -6.97 -10.60 -11.36
N ARG A 167 -8.06 -11.20 -10.86
CA ARG A 167 -9.40 -11.01 -11.45
C ARG A 167 -9.85 -9.56 -11.39
N GLU A 168 -9.71 -8.92 -10.23
CA GLU A 168 -10.11 -7.54 -10.01
C GLU A 168 -9.24 -6.58 -10.85
N ILE A 169 -7.92 -6.79 -10.91
CA ILE A 169 -7.04 -5.97 -11.77
C ILE A 169 -7.45 -6.09 -13.24
N SER A 170 -7.66 -7.30 -13.76
CA SER A 170 -8.10 -7.52 -15.15
C SER A 170 -9.52 -6.99 -15.45
N PHE A 171 -10.38 -6.88 -14.43
CA PHE A 171 -11.70 -6.26 -14.58
C PHE A 171 -11.58 -4.74 -14.76
N PHE A 172 -10.66 -4.11 -14.02
CA PHE A 172 -10.50 -2.66 -14.06
C PHE A 172 -9.51 -2.17 -15.11
N PHE A 173 -8.52 -2.95 -15.57
CA PHE A 173 -7.47 -2.54 -16.49
C PHE A 173 -7.22 -3.59 -17.57
#